data_AF-A0AAU5LXL8-F1
#
_entry.id   AF-A0AAU5LXL8-F1
#
_cell.length_a   1.000
_cell.length_b   1.000
_cell.length_c   1.000
_cell.angle_alpha   90.00
_cell.angle_beta   90.00
_cell.angle_gamma   90.00
#
_symmetry.space_group_name_H-M   'P 1'
#
loop_
_entity.id
_entity.type
_entity.pdbx_description
1 polymer ?
#
loop_
_entity_poly.entity_id
_entity_poly.type
_entity_poly.pdbx_seq_one_letter_code
_entity_poly.pdbx_strand_id
1 'polypeptide(L)'
;MCRTCLRSQARRQPPTAIARPKARGRLAIAPFRPARTTTWLAAAVSLTFAIAYVAYSLGRHRAFATTGFDLGIFEQAVSSYAHGHWPTSNVREPGLNLLGDHFHPILAVLAPFYRLLPHTETLLVAQALLLAISVLPITRYSAVATEQLWPLRLPWCW
;
A
#
# COMPACT_ATOMS: atom_id res chain seq x y z
N MET A 1 -8.90 87.24 11.58
CA MET A 1 -8.77 86.32 10.43
C MET A 1 -7.66 85.31 10.76
N CYS A 2 -7.99 84.02 10.79
CA CYS A 2 -7.15 82.95 11.34
C CYS A 2 -6.95 81.89 10.25
N ARG A 3 -5.70 81.49 9.98
CA ARG A 3 -5.23 80.08 10.01
C ARG A 3 -3.84 79.92 9.40
N THR A 4 -2.93 79.58 10.30
CA THR A 4 -1.54 79.19 10.13
C THR A 4 -1.44 77.80 9.51
N CYS A 5 -0.50 77.64 8.58
CA CYS A 5 -0.16 76.38 7.91
C CYS A 5 0.62 75.48 8.89
N LEU A 6 0.00 74.41 9.40
CA LEU A 6 0.67 73.37 10.20
C LEU A 6 0.81 72.10 9.38
N ARG A 7 2.05 71.90 8.93
CA ARG A 7 2.60 70.70 8.31
C ARG A 7 2.41 69.51 9.27
N SER A 8 1.45 68.63 8.98
CA SER A 8 1.26 67.44 9.80
C SER A 8 2.40 66.45 9.55
N GLN A 9 3.09 66.10 10.63
CA GLN A 9 4.07 65.03 10.63
C GLN A 9 3.33 63.71 10.33
N ALA A 10 3.56 63.17 9.14
CA ALA A 10 3.21 61.80 8.81
C ALA A 10 3.98 60.87 9.76
N ARG A 11 3.28 60.36 10.78
CA ARG A 11 3.75 59.24 11.61
C ARG A 11 4.06 58.08 10.68
N ARG A 12 5.33 57.78 10.49
CA ARG A 12 5.77 56.49 9.95
C ARG A 12 5.38 55.44 10.98
N GLN A 13 4.31 54.70 10.74
CA GLN A 13 4.03 53.48 11.49
C GLN A 13 5.16 52.48 11.19
N PRO A 14 5.79 51.87 12.22
CA PRO A 14 6.73 50.79 11.97
C PRO A 14 5.98 49.63 11.28
N PRO A 15 6.62 48.87 10.37
CA PRO A 15 6.00 47.71 9.79
C PRO A 15 5.56 46.77 10.92
N THR A 16 4.26 46.51 11.00
CA THR A 16 3.69 45.50 11.88
C THR A 16 4.40 44.19 11.55
N ALA A 17 5.23 43.73 12.49
CA ALA A 17 5.88 42.43 12.38
C ALA A 17 4.77 41.40 12.16
N ILE A 18 4.72 40.83 10.95
CA ILE A 18 3.84 39.72 10.63
C ILE A 18 4.22 38.61 11.59
N ALA A 19 3.38 38.41 12.61
CA ALA A 19 3.57 37.34 13.58
C ALA A 19 3.66 36.03 12.79
N ARG A 20 4.84 35.39 12.83
CA ARG A 20 5.02 34.07 12.24
C ARG A 20 3.93 33.16 12.81
N PRO A 21 3.10 32.51 11.97
CA PRO A 21 2.09 31.60 12.48
C PRO A 21 2.81 30.58 13.37
N LYS A 22 2.41 30.52 14.65
CA LYS A 22 2.87 29.50 15.60
C LYS A 22 2.81 28.17 14.85
N ALA A 23 3.96 27.51 14.71
CA ALA A 23 4.07 26.23 14.05
C ALA A 23 2.89 25.37 14.49
N ARG A 24 1.95 25.09 13.58
CA ARG A 24 0.83 24.18 13.84
C ARG A 24 1.47 22.93 14.40
N GLY A 25 1.26 22.69 15.71
CA GLY A 25 1.78 21.50 16.36
C GLY A 25 1.38 20.33 15.47
N ARG A 26 2.37 19.56 14.99
CA ARG A 26 2.08 18.29 14.32
C ARG A 26 1.12 17.59 15.28
N LEU A 27 -0.13 17.36 14.86
CA LEU A 27 -1.04 16.53 15.65
C LEU A 27 -0.26 15.24 15.89
N ALA A 28 0.18 15.03 17.13
CA ALA A 28 0.85 13.80 17.49
C ALA A 28 -0.26 12.75 17.42
N ILE A 29 -0.29 12.02 16.30
CA ILE A 29 -1.12 10.83 16.14
C ILE A 29 -0.64 9.88 17.23
N ALA A 30 -1.36 9.83 18.35
CA ALA A 30 -1.07 8.91 19.42
C ALA A 30 -1.11 7.49 18.84
N PRO A 31 -0.17 6.60 19.17
CA PRO A 31 -0.14 5.25 18.63
C PRO A 31 -1.39 4.50 19.10
N PHE A 32 -2.39 4.42 18.23
CA PHE A 32 -3.58 3.63 18.49
C PHE A 32 -3.20 2.15 18.43
N ARG A 33 -3.43 1.43 19.53
CA ARG A 33 -3.25 -0.02 19.60
C ARG A 33 -4.64 -0.65 19.53
N PRO A 34 -4.99 -1.33 18.41
CA PRO A 34 -6.27 -2.02 18.36
C PRO A 34 -6.35 -3.04 19.49
N ALA A 35 -7.58 -3.30 19.97
CA ALA A 35 -7.81 -4.31 20.98
C ALA A 35 -7.17 -5.64 20.54
N ARG A 36 -6.53 -6.31 21.51
CA ARG A 36 -5.83 -7.58 21.27
C ARG A 36 -6.76 -8.60 20.62
N THR A 37 -8.02 -8.62 21.04
CA THR A 37 -9.11 -9.44 20.49
C THR A 37 -9.37 -9.17 19.02
N THR A 38 -9.48 -7.91 18.59
CA THR A 38 -9.67 -7.53 17.19
C THR A 38 -8.51 -8.00 16.31
N THR A 39 -7.28 -7.88 16.81
CA THR A 39 -6.09 -8.31 16.07
C THR A 39 -6.06 -9.84 15.91
N TRP A 40 -6.38 -10.58 16.97
CA TRP A 40 -6.46 -12.05 16.91
C TRP A 40 -7.59 -12.54 16.01
N LEU A 41 -8.76 -11.89 16.08
CA LEU A 41 -9.88 -12.22 15.21
C LEU A 41 -9.53 -11.98 13.74
N ALA A 42 -8.94 -10.82 13.42
CA ALA A 42 -8.48 -10.52 12.06
C ALA A 42 -7.42 -11.54 11.58
N ALA A 43 -6.49 -11.93 12.44
CA ALA A 43 -5.51 -12.97 12.14
C ALA A 43 -6.15 -14.34 11.90
N ALA A 44 -7.13 -14.74 12.72
CA ALA A 44 -7.83 -16.01 12.57
C ALA A 44 -8.68 -16.07 11.28
N VAL A 45 -9.39 -14.99 10.97
CA VAL A 45 -10.19 -14.87 9.73
C VAL A 45 -9.28 -14.89 8.50
N SER A 46 -8.20 -14.11 8.51
CA SER A 46 -7.25 -14.06 7.40
C SER A 46 -6.52 -15.39 7.19
N LEU A 47 -6.16 -16.09 8.25
CA LEU A 47 -5.58 -17.43 8.17
C LEU A 47 -6.56 -18.44 7.59
N THR A 48 -7.81 -18.43 8.06
CA THR A 48 -8.88 -19.28 7.51
C THR A 48 -9.08 -19.02 6.03
N PHE A 49 -9.12 -17.74 5.63
CA PHE A 49 -9.20 -17.35 4.23
C PHE A 49 -8.00 -17.86 3.42
N ALA A 50 -6.76 -17.70 3.90
CA ALA A 50 -5.57 -18.18 3.21
C ALA A 50 -5.65 -19.70 2.95
N ILE A 51 -6.01 -20.49 3.97
CA ILE A 51 -6.13 -21.95 3.85
C ILE A 51 -7.19 -22.31 2.81
N ALA A 52 -8.37 -21.70 2.91
CA ALA A 52 -9.46 -21.95 1.96
C ALA A 52 -9.07 -21.54 0.52
N TYR A 53 -8.41 -20.40 0.36
CA TYR A 53 -8.00 -19.89 -0.95
C TYR A 53 -6.88 -20.73 -1.57
N VAL A 54 -5.91 -21.20 -0.77
CA VAL A 54 -4.89 -22.17 -1.23
C VAL A 54 -5.57 -23.46 -1.68
N ALA A 55 -6.45 -24.05 -0.88
CA ALA A 55 -7.13 -25.28 -1.25
C ALA A 55 -7.94 -25.12 -2.56
N TYR A 56 -8.68 -24.01 -2.68
CA TYR A 56 -9.46 -23.69 -3.87
C TYR A 56 -8.59 -23.47 -5.12
N SER A 57 -7.58 -22.60 -5.02
CA SER A 57 -6.71 -22.24 -6.15
C SER A 57 -5.89 -23.43 -6.64
N LEU A 58 -5.31 -24.22 -5.73
CA LEU A 58 -4.60 -25.45 -6.08
C LEU A 58 -5.53 -26.51 -6.68
N GLY A 59 -6.74 -26.67 -6.13
CA GLY A 59 -7.75 -27.57 -6.69
C GLY A 59 -8.11 -27.20 -8.13
N ARG A 60 -8.34 -25.90 -8.39
CA ARG A 60 -8.56 -25.42 -9.76
C ARG A 60 -7.35 -25.60 -10.67
N HIS A 61 -6.15 -25.35 -10.17
CA HIS A 61 -4.93 -25.48 -10.96
C HIS A 61 -4.72 -26.93 -11.42
N ARG A 62 -4.88 -27.88 -10.50
CA ARG A 62 -4.77 -29.32 -10.78
C ARG A 62 -5.89 -29.84 -11.68
N ALA A 63 -7.07 -29.22 -11.63
CA ALA A 63 -8.17 -29.50 -12.54
C ALA A 63 -8.02 -28.81 -13.91
N PHE A 64 -6.88 -28.16 -14.20
CA PHE A 64 -6.64 -27.35 -15.40
C PHE A 64 -7.69 -26.26 -15.62
N ALA A 65 -8.31 -25.81 -14.55
CA ALA A 65 -9.36 -24.80 -14.57
C ALA A 65 -8.81 -23.40 -14.24
N THR A 66 -7.51 -23.19 -14.10
CA THR A 66 -6.96 -21.82 -13.91
C THR A 66 -6.80 -21.10 -15.24
N THR A 67 -6.87 -19.77 -15.24
CA THR A 67 -6.39 -18.95 -16.35
C THR A 67 -4.87 -19.09 -16.44
N GLY A 68 -4.41 -20.10 -17.18
CA GLY A 68 -2.98 -20.48 -17.24
C GLY A 68 -2.08 -19.44 -17.90
N PHE A 69 -2.65 -18.53 -18.70
CA PHE A 69 -1.91 -17.50 -19.42
C PHE A 69 -1.21 -16.53 -18.46
N ASP A 70 -1.96 -15.81 -17.62
CA ASP A 70 -1.38 -14.84 -16.67
C ASP A 70 -0.43 -15.53 -15.69
N LEU A 71 -0.84 -16.68 -15.17
CA LEU A 71 -0.06 -17.44 -14.20
C LEU A 71 1.28 -17.90 -14.80
N GLY A 72 1.29 -18.36 -16.05
CA GLY A 72 2.50 -18.74 -16.77
C GLY A 72 3.41 -17.54 -17.06
N ILE A 73 2.84 -16.37 -17.37
CA ILE A 73 3.64 -15.16 -17.57
C ILE A 73 4.39 -14.78 -16.30
N PHE A 74 3.70 -14.76 -15.15
CA PHE A 74 4.32 -14.39 -13.89
C PHE A 74 5.26 -15.47 -13.34
N GLU A 75 4.97 -16.75 -13.57
CA GLU A 75 5.88 -17.85 -13.22
C GLU A 75 7.22 -17.69 -13.95
N GLN A 76 7.21 -17.46 -15.26
CA GLN A 76 8.44 -17.27 -16.04
C GLN A 76 9.21 -16.01 -15.61
N ALA A 77 8.49 -14.93 -15.26
CA ALA A 77 9.08 -13.72 -14.71
C ALA A 77 9.84 -13.99 -13.40
N VAL A 78 9.18 -14.67 -12.45
CA VAL A 78 9.74 -15.00 -11.13
C VAL A 78 10.88 -16.02 -11.26
N SER A 79 10.74 -17.01 -12.15
CA SER A 79 11.78 -17.98 -12.47
C SER A 79 13.03 -17.31 -13.05
N SER A 80 12.86 -16.33 -13.92
CA SER A 80 13.97 -15.53 -14.45
C SER A 80 14.69 -14.77 -13.33
N TYR A 81 13.95 -14.09 -12.45
CA TYR A 81 14.52 -13.42 -11.28
C TYR A 81 15.25 -14.38 -10.34
N ALA A 82 14.67 -15.57 -10.09
CA ALA A 82 15.28 -16.63 -9.30
C ALA A 82 16.66 -17.01 -9.85
N HIS A 83 16.83 -17.01 -11.17
CA HIS A 83 18.09 -17.31 -11.84
C HIS A 83 19.02 -16.10 -12.07
N GLY A 84 18.66 -14.92 -11.54
CA GLY A 84 19.48 -13.71 -11.68
C GLY A 84 19.40 -13.06 -13.06
N HIS A 85 18.36 -13.37 -13.83
CA HIS A 85 18.10 -12.79 -15.14
C HIS A 85 17.00 -11.73 -15.09
N TRP A 86 16.92 -10.92 -16.15
CA TRP A 86 15.80 -10.02 -16.37
C TRP A 86 14.49 -10.83 -16.51
N PRO A 87 13.34 -10.31 -16.05
CA PRO A 87 12.10 -11.06 -16.06
C PRO A 87 11.57 -11.23 -17.49
N THR A 88 11.82 -12.40 -18.07
CA THR A 88 11.34 -12.73 -19.42
C THR A 88 10.17 -13.69 -19.39
N SER A 89 9.28 -13.61 -20.37
CA SER A 89 8.16 -14.54 -20.52
C SER A 89 7.88 -14.90 -21.98
N ASN A 90 8.22 -16.12 -22.34
CA ASN A 90 7.92 -16.71 -23.64
C ASN A 90 6.42 -17.03 -23.81
N VAL A 91 5.66 -17.15 -22.71
CA VAL A 91 4.20 -17.29 -22.77
C VAL A 91 3.53 -16.02 -23.28
N ARG A 92 4.07 -14.84 -22.90
CA ARG A 92 3.58 -13.56 -23.42
C ARG A 92 4.08 -13.33 -24.85
N GLU A 93 5.40 -13.37 -25.02
CA GLU A 93 6.08 -13.19 -26.30
C GLU A 93 7.53 -13.69 -26.18
N PRO A 94 8.08 -14.44 -27.14
CA PRO A 94 9.43 -14.98 -27.06
C PRO A 94 10.49 -13.92 -26.73
N GLY A 95 11.20 -14.11 -25.62
CA GLY A 95 12.29 -13.22 -25.19
C GLY A 95 11.86 -11.83 -24.67
N LEU A 96 10.56 -11.57 -24.53
CA LEU A 96 10.07 -10.28 -24.04
C LEU A 96 10.50 -10.05 -22.59
N ASN A 97 11.21 -8.94 -22.34
CA ASN A 97 11.46 -8.44 -20.99
C ASN A 97 10.20 -7.73 -20.48
N LEU A 98 9.57 -8.32 -19.47
CA LEU A 98 8.29 -7.85 -18.94
C LEU A 98 8.36 -6.47 -18.29
N LEU A 99 9.53 -6.01 -17.82
CA LEU A 99 9.65 -4.65 -17.28
C LEU A 99 9.38 -3.56 -18.31
N GLY A 100 9.54 -3.85 -19.60
CA GLY A 100 9.21 -2.94 -20.70
C GLY A 100 7.71 -2.90 -21.03
N ASP A 101 6.97 -3.94 -20.66
CA ASP A 101 5.52 -4.03 -20.85
C ASP A 101 4.79 -3.53 -19.58
N HIS A 102 5.13 -4.07 -18.41
CA HIS A 102 4.59 -3.66 -17.11
C HIS A 102 5.69 -3.63 -16.04
N PHE A 103 5.83 -2.49 -15.36
CA PHE A 103 6.87 -2.30 -14.35
C PHE A 103 6.50 -2.95 -13.00
N HIS A 104 6.90 -4.21 -12.81
CA HIS A 104 6.66 -4.98 -11.59
C HIS A 104 7.96 -5.55 -10.96
N PRO A 105 8.93 -4.70 -10.55
CA PRO A 105 10.18 -5.15 -9.94
C PRO A 105 9.98 -5.90 -8.61
N ILE A 106 8.84 -5.66 -7.93
CA ILE A 106 8.51 -6.29 -6.65
C ILE A 106 8.44 -7.82 -6.74
N LEU A 107 8.20 -8.39 -7.92
CA LEU A 107 8.17 -9.85 -8.12
C LEU A 107 9.51 -10.52 -7.80
N ALA A 108 10.62 -9.79 -7.83
CA ALA A 108 11.93 -10.30 -7.41
C ALA A 108 11.94 -10.76 -5.94
N VAL A 109 11.05 -10.25 -5.09
CA VAL A 109 10.90 -10.70 -3.69
C VAL A 109 10.44 -12.17 -3.62
N LEU A 110 9.74 -12.67 -4.63
CA LEU A 110 9.29 -14.08 -4.70
C LEU A 110 10.40 -15.04 -5.14
N ALA A 111 11.47 -14.52 -5.78
CA ALA A 111 12.58 -15.29 -6.31
C ALA A 111 13.24 -16.29 -5.33
N PRO A 112 13.58 -15.93 -4.07
CA PRO A 112 14.17 -16.87 -3.13
C PRO A 112 13.22 -18.03 -2.76
N PHE A 113 11.92 -17.78 -2.68
CA PHE A 113 10.93 -18.82 -2.40
C PHE A 113 10.77 -19.75 -3.62
N TYR A 114 10.78 -19.18 -4.82
CA TYR A 114 10.73 -19.95 -6.06
C TYR A 114 11.98 -20.82 -6.28
N ARG A 115 13.16 -20.35 -5.86
CA ARG A 115 14.39 -21.17 -5.84
C ARG A 115 14.24 -22.44 -5.01
N LEU A 116 13.53 -22.37 -3.88
CA LEU A 116 13.30 -23.50 -2.99
C LEU A 116 12.18 -24.42 -3.50
N LEU A 117 11.16 -23.83 -4.11
CA LEU A 117 9.95 -24.51 -4.58
C LEU A 117 9.63 -24.03 -6.01
N PRO A 118 10.31 -24.57 -7.04
CA PRO A 118 10.19 -24.11 -8.43
C PRO A 118 8.94 -24.69 -9.09
N HIS A 119 7.77 -24.30 -8.58
CA HIS A 119 6.46 -24.78 -8.99
C HIS A 119 5.51 -23.60 -9.17
N THR A 120 4.60 -23.70 -10.14
CA THR A 120 3.55 -22.70 -10.37
C THR A 120 2.68 -22.50 -9.13
N GLU A 121 2.43 -23.57 -8.38
CA GLU A 121 1.71 -23.58 -7.11
C GLU A 121 2.32 -22.66 -6.06
N THR A 122 3.65 -22.45 -6.09
CA THR A 122 4.35 -21.54 -5.18
C THR A 122 3.81 -20.11 -5.31
N LEU A 123 3.49 -19.66 -6.52
CA LEU A 123 2.91 -18.34 -6.76
C LEU A 123 1.47 -18.24 -6.22
N LEU A 124 0.67 -19.30 -6.39
CA LEU A 124 -0.70 -19.35 -5.86
C LEU A 124 -0.71 -19.29 -4.32
N VAL A 125 0.19 -20.04 -3.68
CA VAL A 125 0.36 -20.01 -2.23
C VAL A 125 0.87 -18.64 -1.78
N ALA A 126 1.86 -18.08 -2.47
CA ALA A 126 2.39 -16.74 -2.16
C ALA A 126 1.27 -15.68 -2.25
N GLN A 127 0.46 -15.70 -3.30
CA GLN A 127 -0.68 -14.79 -3.46
C GLN A 127 -1.67 -14.89 -2.28
N ALA A 128 -2.03 -16.11 -1.87
CA ALA A 128 -2.94 -16.34 -0.75
C ALA A 128 -2.39 -15.77 0.57
N LEU A 129 -1.09 -16.02 0.84
CA LEU A 129 -0.41 -15.57 2.05
C LEU A 129 -0.27 -14.05 2.07
N LEU A 130 0.13 -13.43 0.96
CA LEU A 130 0.26 -11.97 0.86
C LEU A 130 -1.07 -11.26 1.08
N LEU A 131 -2.17 -11.79 0.52
CA LEU A 131 -3.51 -11.27 0.78
C LEU A 131 -3.86 -11.37 2.27
N ALA A 132 -3.64 -12.52 2.90
CA ALA A 132 -3.91 -12.69 4.32
C ALA A 132 -3.06 -11.78 5.21
N ILE A 133 -1.76 -11.64 4.91
CA ILE A 133 -0.84 -10.75 5.63
C ILE A 133 -1.29 -9.28 5.52
N SER A 134 -1.82 -8.86 4.36
CA SER A 134 -2.29 -7.49 4.13
C SER A 134 -3.44 -7.07 5.06
N VAL A 135 -4.21 -8.04 5.59
CA VAL A 135 -5.31 -7.76 6.53
C VAL A 135 -4.78 -7.07 7.79
N LEU A 136 -3.61 -7.45 8.30
CA LEU A 136 -3.07 -6.91 9.55
C LEU A 136 -2.78 -5.40 9.49
N PRO A 137 -2.00 -4.85 8.55
CA PRO A 137 -1.79 -3.42 8.45
C PRO A 137 -3.07 -2.66 8.09
N ILE A 138 -3.94 -3.24 7.26
CA ILE A 138 -5.22 -2.60 6.88
C ILE A 138 -6.14 -2.48 8.09
N THR A 139 -6.36 -3.56 8.86
CA THR A 139 -7.19 -3.51 10.07
C THR A 139 -6.64 -2.52 11.08
N ARG A 140 -5.30 -2.46 11.26
CA ARG A 140 -4.66 -1.48 12.13
C ARG A 140 -4.91 -0.04 11.66
N TYR A 141 -4.71 0.22 10.37
CA TYR A 141 -4.92 1.53 9.78
C TYR A 141 -6.38 1.98 9.88
N SER A 142 -7.31 1.10 9.51
CA SER A 142 -8.75 1.38 9.58
C SER A 142 -9.18 1.71 11.00
N ALA A 143 -8.71 0.96 12.00
CA ALA A 143 -9.05 1.23 13.39
C ALA A 143 -8.54 2.60 13.88
N VAL A 144 -7.32 3.00 13.47
CA VAL A 144 -6.79 4.35 13.75
C VAL A 144 -7.65 5.42 13.06
N ALA A 145 -8.00 5.20 11.79
CA ALA A 145 -8.75 6.16 10.99
C ALA A 145 -10.18 6.39 11.53
N THR A 146 -10.88 5.34 11.94
CA THR A 146 -12.22 5.48 12.55
C THR A 146 -12.19 6.18 13.90
N GLU A 147 -11.17 5.98 14.72
CA GLU A 147 -11.15 6.55 16.08
C GLU A 147 -10.63 8.00 16.09
N GLN A 148 -9.65 8.33 15.25
CA GLN A 148 -8.96 9.63 15.30
C GLN A 148 -9.36 10.60 14.19
N LEU A 149 -9.75 10.11 13.01
CA LEU A 149 -10.05 10.95 11.84
C LEU A 149 -11.54 11.11 11.59
N TRP A 150 -12.38 10.17 12.06
CA TRP A 150 -13.83 10.27 11.94
C TRP A 150 -14.42 11.51 12.62
N PRO A 151 -14.03 11.88 13.86
CA PRO A 151 -14.59 13.07 14.53
C PRO A 151 -14.20 14.40 13.87
N LEU A 152 -13.19 14.39 12.98
CA LEU A 152 -12.67 15.57 12.30
C LEU A 152 -13.19 15.70 10.85
N ARG A 153 -14.03 14.77 10.37
CA ARG A 153 -14.74 14.96 9.11
C ARG A 153 -15.85 15.99 9.30
N LEU A 154 -15.56 17.22 8.87
CA LEU A 154 -16.57 18.23 8.59
C LEU A 154 -17.72 17.62 7.76
N PRO A 155 -18.98 17.95 8.05
CA PRO A 155 -20.15 17.43 7.34
C PRO A 155 -20.20 18.05 5.95
N TRP A 156 -19.42 17.54 5.00
CA TRP A 156 -19.52 17.94 3.61
C TRP A 156 -20.53 17.02 2.93
N CYS A 157 -21.75 17.56 2.84
CA CYS A 157 -22.69 17.45 1.74
C CYS A 157 -22.23 16.58 0.57
N TRP A 158 -22.98 15.51 0.34
CA TRP A 158 -23.17 14.92 -0.99
C TRP A 158 -24.00 15.86 -1.87
#